data_AF-A0A556MKN7-F1
#
_entry.id   AF-A0A556MKN7-F1
#
_cell.length_a   1.000
_cell.length_b   1.000
_cell.length_c   1.000
_cell.angle_alpha   90.00
_cell.angle_beta   90.00
_cell.angle_gamma   90.00
#
_symmetry.space_group_name_H-M   'P 1'
#
loop_
_entity.id
_entity.type
_entity.pdbx_description
1 polymer ?
#
loop_
_entity_poly.entity_id
_entity_poly.type
_entity_poly.pdbx_seq_one_letter_code
_entity_poly.pdbx_strand_id
1 'polypeptide(L)' 'MPKSTDTYPNFDYKAGELNKYIATAQMITIMLKNGEIIHYFPEDTANFLQWLCDHGIKDIK' A
#
# COMPACT_ATOMS: atom_id res chain seq x y z
N MET A 1 -3.13 19.04 9.68
CA MET A 1 -3.38 17.64 9.29
C MET A 1 -2.27 16.81 9.90
N PRO A 2 -2.56 15.74 10.68
CA PRO A 2 -1.51 14.84 11.13
C PRO A 2 -0.80 14.28 9.90
N LYS A 3 0.54 14.28 9.93
CA LYS A 3 1.36 13.71 8.85
C LYS A 3 1.23 12.19 8.96
N SER A 4 0.63 11.54 7.95
CA SER A 4 0.72 10.09 7.82
C SER A 4 2.20 9.70 7.77
N THR A 5 2.57 8.66 8.51
CA THR A 5 3.95 8.18 8.55
C THR A 5 4.29 7.46 7.25
N ASP A 6 5.50 7.65 6.74
CA ASP A 6 5.98 7.00 5.51
C ASP A 6 6.01 5.46 5.59
N THR A 7 5.88 4.89 6.79
CA THR A 7 5.82 3.44 7.06
C THR A 7 4.44 3.05 7.58
N TYR A 8 4.03 1.82 7.29
CA TYR A 8 2.86 1.18 7.87
C TYR A 8 3.28 0.04 8.83
N PRO A 9 2.62 -0.16 9.99
CA PRO A 9 2.96 -1.23 10.92
C PRO A 9 2.93 -2.62 10.25
N ASN A 10 3.94 -3.45 10.51
CA ASN A 10 4.05 -4.81 9.94
C ASN A 10 4.02 -4.86 8.39
N PHE A 11 4.51 -3.80 7.75
CA PHE A 11 4.71 -3.75 6.31
C PHE A 11 6.14 -3.28 6.03
N ASP A 12 6.89 -4.07 5.26
CA ASP A 12 8.34 -3.92 5.15
C ASP A 12 8.78 -2.74 4.26
N TYR A 13 7.85 -2.09 3.57
CA TYR A 13 8.14 -1.08 2.56
C TYR A 13 7.57 0.29 2.96
N LYS A 14 8.31 1.35 2.67
CA LYS A 14 7.85 2.73 2.81
C LYS A 14 6.94 3.11 1.65
N ALA A 15 5.99 4.02 1.87
CA ALA A 15 5.10 4.54 0.83
C ALA A 15 5.86 5.03 -0.41
N GLY A 16 7.02 5.66 -0.21
CA GLY A 16 7.89 6.14 -1.28
C GLY A 16 8.47 5.07 -2.19
N GLU A 17 8.42 3.79 -1.81
CA GLU A 17 8.90 2.63 -2.59
C GLU A 17 7.79 2.03 -3.45
N LEU A 18 6.53 2.38 -3.18
CA LEU A 18 5.36 1.87 -3.87
C LEU A 18 5.08 2.68 -5.14
N ASN A 19 4.64 1.98 -6.19
CA ASN A 19 4.24 2.60 -7.45
C ASN A 19 2.70 2.63 -7.58
N LYS A 20 2.08 1.46 -7.51
CA LYS A 20 0.65 1.26 -7.71
C LYS A 20 0.17 -0.04 -7.09
N TYR A 21 -1.11 -0.16 -6.79
CA TYR A 21 -1.69 -1.36 -6.21
C TYR A 21 -2.98 -1.77 -6.91
N ILE A 22 -3.37 -3.03 -6.72
CA ILE A 22 -4.72 -3.53 -7.01
C ILE A 22 -5.22 -4.31 -5.80
N ALA A 23 -6.42 -3.98 -5.33
CA ALA A 23 -7.06 -4.65 -4.21
C ALA A 23 -8.06 -5.71 -4.68
N THR A 24 -8.02 -6.86 -4.02
CA THR A 24 -9.01 -7.94 -4.14
C THR A 24 -9.69 -8.17 -2.80
N ALA A 25 -10.68 -9.07 -2.74
CA ALA A 25 -11.37 -9.38 -1.48
C ALA A 25 -10.48 -9.99 -0.39
N GLN A 26 -9.30 -10.52 -0.73
CA GLN A 26 -8.45 -11.28 0.20
C GLN A 26 -7.02 -10.72 0.33
N MET A 27 -6.54 -10.00 -0.68
CA MET A 27 -5.17 -9.50 -0.72
C MET A 27 -5.04 -8.24 -1.54
N ILE A 28 -3.94 -7.53 -1.30
CA ILE A 28 -3.51 -6.37 -2.07
C ILE A 28 -2.23 -6.75 -2.80
N THR A 29 -2.26 -6.66 -4.13
CA THR A 29 -1.07 -6.81 -4.96
C THR A 29 -0.48 -5.43 -5.17
N ILE A 30 0.81 -5.26 -4.86
CA ILE A 30 1.50 -3.97 -4.90
C ILE A 30 2.68 -4.11 -5.85
N MET A 31 2.79 -3.16 -6.79
CA MET A 31 3.97 -2.99 -7.62
C MET A 31 4.88 -1.95 -6.97
N LEU A 32 6.13 -2.33 -6.72
CA LEU A 32 7.18 -1.44 -6.24
C LEU A 32 7.78 -0.65 -7.40
N LYS A 33 8.46 0.46 -7.08
CA LYS A 33 9.12 1.31 -8.09
C LYS A 33 10.30 0.61 -8.78
N ASN A 34 10.92 -0.36 -8.13
CA ASN A 34 11.97 -1.19 -8.71
C ASN A 34 11.43 -2.28 -9.67
N GLY A 35 10.12 -2.37 -9.84
CA GLY A 35 9.46 -3.34 -10.72
C GLY A 35 9.08 -4.67 -10.05
N GLU A 36 9.47 -4.89 -8.79
CA GLU A 36 9.03 -6.07 -8.03
C GLU A 36 7.54 -6.00 -7.71
N ILE A 37 6.91 -7.16 -7.61
CA ILE A 37 5.50 -7.32 -7.26
C ILE A 37 5.42 -8.11 -5.97
N ILE A 38 4.69 -7.57 -5.00
CA ILE A 38 4.45 -8.21 -3.70
C ILE A 38 2.96 -8.43 -3.48
N HIS A 39 2.64 -9.46 -2.72
CA HIS A 39 1.29 -9.72 -2.23
C HIS A 39 1.25 -9.47 -0.73
N TYR A 40 0.34 -8.59 -0.31
CA TYR A 40 0.18 -8.21 1.08
C TYR A 40 -1.23 -8.56 1.57
N PHE A 41 -1.30 -9.13 2.77
CA PHE A 41 -2.51 -9.57 3.43
C PHE A 41 -2.67 -8.76 4.72
N PRO A 42 -3.19 -7.51 4.65
CA PRO A 42 -3.39 -6.69 5.83
C PRO A 42 -4.47 -7.30 6.73
N GLU A 43 -4.26 -7.21 8.05
CA GLU A 43 -5.30 -7.53 9.04
C GLU A 43 -6.49 -6.57 8.94
N ASP A 44 -6.21 -5.28 8.69
CA ASP A 44 -7.20 -4.24 8.42
C ASP A 44 -6.98 -3.67 7.01
N THR A 45 -7.66 -4.28 6.04
CA THR A 45 -7.63 -3.86 4.64
C THR A 45 -8.08 -2.41 4.47
N ALA A 46 -9.09 -1.95 5.21
CA ALA A 46 -9.62 -0.60 5.05
C ALA A 46 -8.61 0.45 5.52
N ASN A 47 -7.96 0.21 6.66
CA ASN A 47 -6.92 1.11 7.18
C ASN A 47 -5.71 1.17 6.24
N PHE A 48 -5.26 0.03 5.72
CA PHE A 48 -4.13 0.00 4.79
C PHE A 48 -4.45 0.71 3.45
N LEU A 49 -5.65 0.53 2.91
CA LEU A 49 -6.07 1.24 1.70
C LEU A 49 -6.15 2.76 1.92
N GLN A 50 -6.61 3.20 3.09
CA GLN A 50 -6.59 4.62 3.44
C GLN A 50 -5.15 5.16 3.50
N TRP A 51 -4.23 4.42 4.11
CA TRP A 51 -2.81 4.80 4.15
C TRP A 51 -2.19 4.92 2.75
N LEU A 52 -2.51 4.00 1.84
CA LEU A 52 -2.09 4.10 0.43
C LEU A 52 -2.66 5.35 -0.25
N CYS A 53 -3.95 5.64 -0.02
CA CYS A 53 -4.62 6.82 -0.56
C CYS A 53 -3.98 8.13 -0.04
N ASP A 54 -3.71 8.21 1.26
CA ASP A 54 -3.08 9.37 1.90
C ASP A 54 -1.68 9.67 1.33
N HIS A 55 -0.98 8.64 0.86
CA HIS A 55 0.33 8.77 0.20
C HIS A 55 0.25 8.87 -1.33
N GLY A 56 -0.95 8.93 -1.90
CA GLY A 56 -1.17 9.10 -3.33
C GLY A 56 -0.79 7.87 -4.17
N ILE A 57 -0.77 6.69 -3.57
CA ILE A 57 -0.50 5.44 -4.30
C ILE A 57 -1.77 5.09 -5.08
N LYS A 58 -1.62 4.87 -6.39
CA LYS A 58 -2.75 4.70 -7.30
C LYS A 58 -3.30 3.28 -7.25
N ASP A 59 -4.62 3.17 -7.10
CA ASP A 59 -5.36 1.97 -7.49
C ASP A 59 -5.41 1.89 -9.02
N ILE A 60 -5.24 0.69 -9.57
CA ILE A 60 -5.32 0.45 -11.02
C ILE A 60 -6.57 -0.33 -11.46
N LYS A 61 -7.49 -0.55 -10.54
CA LYS A 61 -8.81 -1.09 -10.86
C LYS A 61 -9.69 -0.08 -11.61
#